data_AF-K2EFI4-F1
#
_entry.id   AF-K2EFI4-F1
#
_cell.length_a   1.000
_cell.length_b   1.000
_cell.length_c   1.000
_cell.angle_alpha   90.00
_cell.angle_beta   90.00
_cell.angle_gamma   90.00
#
_symmetry.space_group_name_H-M   'P 1'
#
loop_
_entity.id
_entity.type
_entity.pdbx_description
1 polymer ?
#
loop_
_entity_poly.entity_id
_entity_poly.type
_entity_poly.pdbx_seq_one_letter_code
_entity_poly.pdbx_strand_id
1 'polypeptide(L)'
;MGVAYQSVGNGEDAVKTVTSGTRPQLIFMDCQMPVMDGFEATKAIRAWEAENARSRLPIVALTAGAFEEDRAHCLAVGMDDFLAKPINYAELTAAFSKWVGQKPL
;
A
#
# COMPACT_ATOMS: atom_id res chain seq x y z
N MET A 1 12.84 9.01 13.93
CA MET A 1 11.40 9.31 13.79
C MET A 1 10.62 8.25 14.55
N GLY A 2 9.79 8.63 15.52
CA GLY A 2 8.94 7.67 16.23
C GLY A 2 7.67 7.42 15.43
N VAL A 3 7.63 6.34 14.66
CA VAL A 3 6.44 5.91 13.91
C VAL A 3 5.97 4.57 14.48
N ALA A 4 4.67 4.46 14.72
CA ALA A 4 4.07 3.16 14.99
C ALA A 4 3.91 2.42 13.66
N TYR A 5 4.40 1.18 13.60
CA TYR A 5 4.26 0.33 12.43
C TYR A 5 3.71 -1.04 12.86
N GLN A 6 3.02 -1.68 11.93
CA GLN A 6 2.58 -3.07 12.03
C GLN A 6 2.96 -3.76 10.72
N SER A 7 3.49 -4.98 10.84
CA SER A 7 3.80 -5.84 9.71
C SER A 7 2.82 -7.02 9.69
N VAL A 8 2.44 -7.43 8.49
CA VAL A 8 1.59 -8.59 8.20
C VAL A 8 2.26 -9.44 7.13
N GLY A 9 1.95 -10.73 7.09
CA GLY A 9 2.70 -11.70 6.27
C GLY A 9 2.15 -11.96 4.86
N ASN A 10 0.95 -11.48 4.54
CA ASN A 10 0.28 -11.71 3.26
C ASN A 10 -0.84 -10.67 3.03
N GLY A 11 -1.47 -10.71 1.85
CA GLY A 11 -2.57 -9.83 1.47
C GLY A 11 -3.83 -9.98 2.31
N GLU A 12 -4.21 -11.19 2.73
CA GLU A 12 -5.41 -11.43 3.54
C GLU A 12 -5.31 -10.75 4.91
N ASP A 13 -4.16 -10.89 5.56
CA ASP A 13 -3.89 -10.25 6.84
C ASP A 13 -3.88 -8.72 6.72
N ALA A 14 -3.40 -8.19 5.58
CA ALA A 14 -3.45 -6.76 5.30
C ALA A 14 -4.90 -6.26 5.17
N VAL A 15 -5.73 -6.95 4.38
CA VAL A 15 -7.16 -6.64 4.23
C VAL A 15 -7.86 -6.73 5.59
N LYS A 16 -7.64 -7.81 6.34
CA LYS A 16 -8.23 -8.00 7.67
C LYS A 16 -7.82 -6.89 8.65
N THR A 17 -6.57 -6.48 8.62
CA THR A 17 -6.05 -5.41 9.49
C THR A 17 -6.77 -4.08 9.21
N VAL A 18 -6.91 -3.70 7.93
CA VAL A 18 -7.61 -2.46 7.53
C VAL A 18 -9.10 -2.51 7.88
N THR A 19 -9.76 -3.61 7.52
CA THR A 19 -11.21 -3.79 7.66
C THR A 19 -11.66 -3.94 9.12
N SER A 20 -10.80 -4.50 9.99
CA SER A 20 -11.11 -4.71 11.43
C SER A 20 -11.06 -3.46 12.30
N GLY A 21 -10.66 -2.30 11.75
CA GLY A 21 -10.68 -1.04 12.49
C GLY A 21 -9.34 -0.32 12.57
N THR A 22 -8.24 -0.96 12.19
CA THR A 22 -6.94 -0.29 12.12
C THR A 22 -6.98 0.81 11.06
N ARG A 23 -6.37 1.97 11.37
CA ARG A 23 -6.34 3.15 10.50
C ARG A 23 -4.89 3.57 10.24
N PRO A 24 -4.15 2.82 9.41
CA PRO A 24 -2.83 3.27 8.98
C PRO A 24 -2.97 4.58 8.18
N GLN A 25 -1.92 5.39 8.17
CA GLN A 25 -1.83 6.58 7.30
C GLN A 25 -1.23 6.24 5.93
N LEU A 26 -0.52 5.11 5.86
CA LEU A 26 0.20 4.64 4.68
C LEU A 26 0.38 3.14 4.81
N ILE A 27 0.21 2.42 3.70
CA ILE A 27 0.62 1.02 3.55
C ILE A 27 1.74 0.95 2.52
N PHE A 28 2.83 0.27 2.88
CA PHE A 28 3.76 -0.29 1.90
C PHE A 28 3.35 -1.74 1.64
N MET A 29 2.92 -2.05 0.41
CA MET A 29 2.34 -3.34 0.05
C MET A 29 3.26 -4.08 -0.91
N ASP A 30 3.72 -5.28 -0.54
CA ASP A 30 4.43 -6.14 -1.48
C ASP A 30 3.49 -6.65 -2.57
N CYS A 31 3.85 -6.45 -3.84
CA CYS A 31 3.07 -6.97 -4.96
C CYS A 31 3.08 -8.50 -5.01
N GLN A 32 4.17 -9.14 -4.60
CA GLN A 32 4.35 -10.59 -4.68
C GLN A 32 4.35 -11.18 -3.26
N MET A 33 3.23 -11.79 -2.86
CA MET A 33 3.07 -12.45 -1.58
C MET A 33 2.40 -13.82 -1.76
N PRO A 34 2.64 -14.79 -0.86
CA PRO A 34 1.89 -16.03 -0.84
C PRO A 34 0.43 -15.78 -0.38
N VAL A 35 -0.46 -16.74 -0.66
CA VAL A 35 -1.88 -16.75 -0.27
C VAL A 35 -2.72 -15.72 -1.05
N MET A 36 -2.50 -14.44 -0.81
CA MET A 36 -3.15 -13.32 -1.51
C MET A 36 -2.08 -12.30 -1.85
N ASP A 37 -2.01 -11.92 -3.12
CA ASP A 37 -1.02 -10.97 -3.60
C ASP A 37 -1.39 -9.51 -3.26
N GLY A 38 -0.44 -8.59 -3.44
CA GLY A 38 -0.66 -7.17 -3.13
C GLY A 38 -1.70 -6.50 -4.02
N PHE A 39 -1.91 -7.00 -5.23
CA PHE A 39 -2.89 -6.47 -6.19
C PHE A 39 -4.31 -6.83 -5.76
N GLU A 40 -4.54 -8.10 -5.41
CA GLU A 40 -5.80 -8.60 -4.86
C GLU A 40 -6.15 -7.91 -3.54
N ALA A 41 -5.16 -7.80 -2.63
CA ALA A 41 -5.34 -7.10 -1.37
C ALA A 41 -5.72 -5.63 -1.58
N THR A 42 -5.08 -4.95 -2.55
CA THR A 42 -5.40 -3.56 -2.89
C THR A 42 -6.84 -3.45 -3.40
N LYS A 43 -7.26 -4.31 -4.33
CA LYS A 43 -8.64 -4.32 -4.85
C LYS A 43 -9.66 -4.52 -3.73
N ALA A 44 -9.41 -5.46 -2.82
CA ALA A 44 -10.27 -5.73 -1.68
C ALA A 44 -10.36 -4.51 -0.73
N ILE A 45 -9.24 -3.86 -0.44
CA ILE A 45 -9.23 -2.62 0.37
C ILE A 45 -10.02 -1.52 -0.33
N ARG A 46 -9.85 -1.31 -1.65
CA ARG A 46 -10.60 -0.29 -2.41
C ARG A 46 -12.10 -0.56 -2.42
N ALA A 47 -12.51 -1.82 -2.60
CA ALA A 47 -13.92 -2.20 -2.55
C ALA A 47 -14.51 -1.90 -1.16
N TRP A 48 -13.83 -2.32 -0.09
CA TRP A 48 -14.25 -2.05 1.27
C TRP A 48 -14.32 -0.54 1.58
N GLU A 49 -13.36 0.25 1.10
CA GLU A 49 -13.37 1.70 1.24
C GLU A 49 -14.62 2.32 0.60
N ALA A 50 -14.96 1.90 -0.62
CA ALA A 50 -16.15 2.38 -1.34
C ALA A 50 -17.44 1.97 -0.63
N GLU A 51 -17.55 0.71 -0.21
CA GLU A 51 -18.73 0.18 0.50
C GLU A 51 -18.98 0.88 1.84
N ASN A 52 -17.93 1.32 2.52
CA ASN A 52 -17.99 1.93 3.85
C ASN A 52 -17.81 3.46 3.84
N ALA A 53 -17.85 4.09 2.66
CA ALA A 53 -17.63 5.53 2.47
C ALA A 53 -16.37 6.06 3.18
N ARG A 54 -15.27 5.31 3.10
CA ARG A 54 -13.98 5.66 3.72
C ARG A 54 -13.15 6.55 2.80
N SER A 55 -12.34 7.40 3.41
CA SER A 55 -11.28 8.12 2.71
C SER A 55 -10.27 7.12 2.15
N ARG A 56 -9.74 7.44 0.98
CA ARG A 56 -8.72 6.65 0.31
C ARG A 56 -7.44 6.55 1.16
N LEU A 57 -7.07 5.34 1.55
CA LEU A 57 -5.82 5.03 2.23
C LEU A 57 -4.67 4.99 1.21
N PRO A 58 -3.58 5.74 1.41
CA PRO A 58 -2.39 5.62 0.57
C PRO A 58 -1.80 4.21 0.61
N ILE A 59 -1.68 3.57 -0.56
CA ILE A 59 -1.04 2.26 -0.76
C ILE A 59 0.10 2.41 -1.76
N VAL A 60 1.33 2.20 -1.29
CA VAL A 60 2.55 2.25 -2.10
C VAL A 60 3.01 0.83 -2.38
N ALA A 61 3.05 0.46 -3.66
CA ALA A 61 3.47 -0.84 -4.13
C ALA A 61 4.96 -1.07 -3.92
N LEU A 62 5.35 -2.28 -3.50
CA LEU A 62 6.73 -2.74 -3.48
C LEU A 62 6.86 -3.83 -4.56
N THR A 63 7.39 -3.46 -5.71
CA THR A 63 7.44 -4.34 -6.91
C THR A 63 8.86 -4.82 -7.18
N ALA A 64 9.01 -6.04 -7.72
CA ALA A 64 10.30 -6.54 -8.17
C ALA A 64 10.72 -5.97 -9.55
N GLY A 65 9.76 -5.48 -10.33
CA GLY A 65 10.00 -4.92 -11.65
C GLY A 65 9.83 -3.41 -11.69
N ALA A 66 10.73 -2.74 -12.41
CA ALA A 66 10.67 -1.30 -12.67
C ALA A 66 10.08 -0.98 -14.06
N PHE A 67 9.47 -1.98 -14.71
CA PHE A 67 8.95 -1.82 -16.07
C PHE A 67 7.63 -1.05 -16.08
N GLU A 68 7.35 -0.41 -17.21
CA GLU A 68 6.17 0.43 -17.36
C GLU A 68 4.87 -0.38 -17.25
N GLU A 69 4.89 -1.67 -17.66
CA GLU A 69 3.75 -2.57 -17.50
C GLU A 69 3.42 -2.85 -16.02
N ASP A 70 4.44 -3.01 -15.17
CA ASP A 70 4.25 -3.22 -13.72
C ASP A 70 3.63 -1.99 -13.08
N ARG A 71 4.09 -0.81 -13.49
CA ARG A 71 3.54 0.48 -13.04
C ARG A 71 2.08 0.65 -13.48
N ALA A 72 1.78 0.36 -14.74
CA ALA A 72 0.43 0.44 -15.27
C ALA A 72 -0.51 -0.50 -14.51
N HIS A 73 -0.06 -1.72 -14.19
CA HIS A 73 -0.83 -2.67 -13.40
C HIS A 73 -1.08 -2.16 -11.97
N CYS A 74 -0.05 -1.67 -11.27
CA CYS A 74 -0.20 -1.11 -9.92
C CYS A 74 -1.25 0.01 -9.88
N LEU A 75 -1.19 0.94 -10.84
CA LEU A 75 -2.15 2.05 -10.94
C LEU A 75 -3.55 1.55 -11.29
N ALA A 76 -3.68 0.58 -12.20
CA ALA A 76 -4.97 0.03 -12.61
C ALA A 76 -5.73 -0.66 -11.47
N VAL A 77 -5.02 -1.27 -10.52
CA VAL A 77 -5.64 -1.87 -9.33
C VAL A 77 -5.89 -0.86 -8.20
N GLY A 78 -5.49 0.39 -8.40
CA GLY A 78 -5.72 1.48 -7.46
C GLY A 78 -4.65 1.63 -6.38
N MET A 79 -3.41 1.22 -6.62
CA MET A 79 -2.26 1.68 -5.82
C MET A 79 -1.93 3.14 -6.16
N ASP A 80 -1.35 3.87 -5.22
CA ASP A 80 -1.13 5.32 -5.33
C ASP A 80 0.31 5.68 -5.74
N ASP A 81 1.26 4.80 -5.45
CA ASP A 81 2.67 4.94 -5.83
C ASP A 81 3.33 3.55 -5.90
N PHE A 82 4.59 3.51 -6.29
CA PHE A 82 5.38 2.29 -6.32
C PHE A 82 6.86 2.54 -6.01
N LEU A 83 7.52 1.53 -5.45
CA LEU A 83 8.95 1.46 -5.23
C LEU A 83 9.46 0.13 -5.79
N ALA A 84 10.50 0.19 -6.61
CA ALA A 84 11.13 -1.00 -7.17
C ALA A 84 12.15 -1.59 -6.18
N LYS A 85 12.16 -2.91 -6.06
CA LYS A 85 13.13 -3.66 -5.26
C LYS A 85 14.46 -3.77 -6.03
N PRO A 86 15.61 -3.68 -5.35
CA PRO A 86 15.79 -3.49 -3.91
C PRO A 86 15.54 -2.03 -3.47
N ILE A 87 14.70 -1.85 -2.44
CA ILE A 87 14.31 -0.53 -1.95
C ILE A 87 15.39 0.00 -1.02
N ASN A 88 15.89 1.20 -1.29
CA ASN A 88 16.82 1.87 -0.39
C ASN A 88 16.11 2.79 0.62
N TYR A 89 16.83 3.16 1.68
CA TYR A 89 16.27 3.99 2.75
C TYR A 89 15.82 5.38 2.26
N ALA A 90 16.49 5.96 1.26
CA ALA A 90 16.15 7.27 0.74
C ALA A 90 14.82 7.24 -0.03
N GLU A 91 14.60 6.22 -0.86
CA GLU A 91 13.34 5.99 -1.57
C GLU A 91 12.17 5.77 -0.60
N LEU A 92 12.36 4.92 0.40
CA LEU A 92 11.34 4.65 1.42
C LEU A 92 10.99 5.93 2.19
N THR A 93 12.01 6.72 2.57
CA THR A 93 11.81 7.98 3.30
C THR A 93 11.13 9.04 2.44
N ALA A 94 11.45 9.11 1.14
CA ALA A 94 10.82 10.02 0.20
C ALA A 94 9.33 9.68 0.01
N ALA A 95 9.01 8.40 -0.20
CA ALA A 95 7.62 7.93 -0.31
C ALA A 95 6.85 8.18 0.99
N PHE A 96 7.44 7.85 2.15
CA PHE A 96 6.83 8.13 3.45
C PHE A 96 6.53 9.62 3.64
N SER A 97 7.51 10.50 3.33
CA SER A 97 7.36 11.95 3.48
C SER A 97 6.30 12.51 2.53
N LYS A 98 6.22 11.98 1.31
CA LYS A 98 5.21 12.36 0.31
C LYS A 98 3.79 12.07 0.79
N TRP A 99 3.56 10.90 1.39
CA TRP A 99 2.21 10.42 1.70
C TRP A 99 1.75 10.69 3.14
N VAL A 100 2.66 10.70 4.11
CA VAL A 100 2.34 10.97 5.54
C VAL A 100 2.57 12.43 5.90
N GLY A 101 3.46 13.14 5.19
CA GLY A 101 3.76 14.56 5.43
C GLY A 101 2.68 15.52 4.93
N GLN A 102 1.73 15.05 4.12
CA GLN A 102 0.58 15.84 3.70
C GLN A 102 -0.54 15.68 4.74
N LYS A 103 -0.57 16.57 5.74
CA LYS A 103 -1.77 16.77 6.55
C LYS A 103 -2.92 17.13 5.58
N PRO A 104 -4.06 16.40 5.59
CA PRO A 104 -5.26 16.93 4.97
C PRO A 104 -5.61 18.23 5.69
N LEU A 105 -5.85 19.30 4.92
CA LEU A 105 -6.45 20.54 5.42
C LEU A 105 -7.86 20.27 5.96
#